data_AF-A0A351L9G6-F1
#
_entry.id   AF-A0A351L9G6-F1
#
_cell.length_a   1.000
_cell.length_b   1.000
_cell.length_c   1.000
_cell.angle_alpha   90.00
_cell.angle_beta   90.00
_cell.angle_gamma   90.00
#
_symmetry.space_group_name_H-M   'P 1'
#
loop_
_entity.id
_entity.type
_entity.pdbx_description
1 polymer ?
#
loop_
_entity_poly.entity_id
_entity_poly.type
_entity_poly.pdbx_seq_one_letter_code
_entity_poly.pdbx_strand_id
1 'polypeptide(L)'
;MSITRAFALLAPVPEIDLISAKEVCAQQGKVAFGSRLFELFRKIDTIRGEDEMNVFIYASMPEESIGAMVSWQGVYVGHVEARRNGTHPGGAKFRPTTAYET
;
A
#
# COMPACT_ATOMS: atom_id res chain seq x y z
N MET A 1 -16.50 3.64 -12.42
CA MET A 1 -15.38 4.19 -11.62
C MET A 1 -14.35 4.73 -12.59
N SER A 2 -13.82 5.93 -12.33
CA SER A 2 -12.76 6.55 -13.13
C SER A 2 -11.48 6.64 -12.29
N ILE A 3 -10.32 6.77 -12.95
CA ILE A 3 -9.07 7.10 -12.27
C ILE A 3 -8.91 8.61 -12.26
N THR A 4 -8.82 9.22 -11.07
CA THR A 4 -8.56 10.65 -10.94
C THR A 4 -7.17 11.02 -11.46
N ARG A 5 -7.08 12.18 -12.12
CA ARG A 5 -5.81 12.79 -12.56
C ARG A 5 -5.43 14.03 -11.76
N ALA A 6 -6.25 14.41 -10.77
CA ALA A 6 -6.01 15.61 -9.97
C ALA A 6 -4.82 15.44 -9.01
N PHE A 7 -4.55 14.21 -8.55
CA PHE A 7 -3.45 13.87 -7.66
C PHE A 7 -3.13 12.37 -7.73
N ALA A 8 -1.99 11.97 -7.16
CA ALA A 8 -1.55 10.59 -7.03
C ALA A 8 -0.85 10.37 -5.68
N LEU A 9 -0.71 9.11 -5.26
CA LEU A 9 0.10 8.76 -4.09
C LEU A 9 1.51 8.38 -4.49
N LEU A 10 2.47 8.90 -3.72
CA LEU A 10 3.82 8.38 -3.66
C LEU A 10 4.03 7.83 -2.25
N ALA A 11 4.31 6.54 -2.13
CA ALA A 11 4.43 5.86 -0.84
C ALA A 11 5.82 5.20 -0.68
N PRO A 12 6.51 5.42 0.45
CA PRO A 12 7.64 4.61 0.86
C PRO A 12 7.17 3.28 1.44
N VAL A 13 7.76 2.16 1.02
CA VAL A 13 7.56 0.84 1.63
C VAL A 13 8.93 0.15 1.81
N PRO A 14 9.18 -0.55 2.93
CA PRO A 14 10.39 -1.36 3.09
C PRO A 14 10.60 -2.33 1.93
N GLU A 15 11.84 -2.50 1.46
CA GLU A 15 12.11 -3.38 0.31
C GLU A 15 11.65 -4.82 0.56
N ILE A 16 11.89 -5.33 1.77
CA ILE A 16 11.46 -6.67 2.19
C ILE A 16 9.94 -6.88 2.06
N ASP A 17 9.15 -5.86 2.41
CA ASP A 17 7.69 -5.88 2.26
C ASP A 17 7.26 -5.78 0.79
N LEU A 18 8.00 -5.04 -0.04
CA LEU A 18 7.76 -4.99 -1.48
C LEU A 18 8.03 -6.34 -2.15
N ILE A 19 9.12 -7.01 -1.77
CA ILE A 19 9.47 -8.31 -2.34
C ILE A 19 8.38 -9.34 -2.00
N SER A 20 8.00 -9.45 -0.73
CA SER A 20 6.98 -10.42 -0.30
C SER A 20 5.56 -10.06 -0.77
N ALA A 21 5.27 -8.77 -1.00
CA ALA A 21 4.00 -8.32 -1.58
C ALA A 21 3.76 -8.85 -3.01
N LYS A 22 4.79 -9.19 -3.79
CA LYS A 22 4.64 -9.68 -5.18
C LYS A 22 3.75 -10.91 -5.24
N GLU A 23 4.03 -11.88 -4.37
CA GLU A 23 3.30 -13.13 -4.33
C GLU A 23 1.85 -12.92 -3.87
N VAL A 24 1.64 -12.09 -2.84
CA VAL A 24 0.31 -11.74 -2.33
C VAL A 24 -0.52 -11.06 -3.42
N CYS A 25 0.07 -10.10 -4.13
CA CYS A 25 -0.61 -9.39 -5.21
C CYS A 25 -0.95 -10.33 -6.37
N ALA A 26 -0.06 -11.24 -6.75
CA ALA A 26 -0.31 -12.24 -7.78
C ALA A 26 -1.46 -13.19 -7.42
N GLN A 27 -1.56 -13.59 -6.14
CA GLN A 27 -2.59 -14.53 -5.68
C GLN A 27 -3.95 -13.86 -5.41
N GLN A 28 -3.95 -12.63 -4.90
CA GLN A 28 -5.16 -11.97 -4.37
C GLN A 28 -5.67 -10.82 -5.27
N GLY A 29 -4.89 -10.43 -6.28
CA GLY A 29 -5.15 -9.26 -7.13
C GLY A 29 -4.94 -7.91 -6.43
N LYS A 30 -4.54 -7.90 -5.15
CA LYS A 30 -4.25 -6.69 -4.37
C LYS A 30 -3.40 -6.98 -3.14
N VAL A 31 -2.77 -5.94 -2.60
CA VAL A 31 -1.98 -5.97 -1.36
C VAL A 31 -2.28 -4.73 -0.51
N ALA A 32 -2.16 -4.86 0.82
CA ALA A 32 -2.43 -3.83 1.80
C ALA A 32 -1.20 -3.58 2.69
N PHE A 33 -0.61 -2.39 2.55
CA PHE A 33 0.51 -1.93 3.38
C PHE A 33 0.00 -1.20 4.63
N GLY A 34 0.74 -1.33 5.73
CA GLY A 34 0.38 -0.70 7.01
C GLY A 34 0.90 0.72 7.07
N SER A 35 0.16 1.63 7.71
CA SER A 35 0.63 2.99 7.94
C SER A 35 0.08 3.56 9.24
N ARG A 36 0.87 4.44 9.87
CA ARG A 36 0.42 5.25 11.02
C ARG A 36 -0.27 6.55 10.60
N LEU A 37 -0.29 6.87 9.30
CA LEU A 37 -0.87 8.11 8.77
C LEU A 37 -2.39 7.98 8.52
N PHE A 38 -3.15 7.42 9.47
CA PHE A 38 -4.57 7.09 9.27
C PHE A 38 -5.43 8.33 8.91
N GLU A 39 -5.14 9.50 9.49
CA GLU A 39 -5.85 10.75 9.14
C GLU A 39 -5.62 11.17 7.69
N LEU A 40 -4.41 10.96 7.17
CA LEU A 40 -4.08 11.26 5.78
C LEU A 40 -4.88 10.36 4.84
N PHE A 41 -4.94 9.04 5.11
CA PHE A 41 -5.69 8.11 4.27
C PHE A 41 -7.21 8.33 4.34
N ARG A 42 -7.76 8.73 5.49
CA ARG A 42 -9.16 9.19 5.59
C ARG A 42 -9.41 10.42 4.73
N LYS A 43 -8.50 11.40 4.75
CA LYS A 43 -8.60 12.60 3.92
C LYS A 43 -8.49 12.29 2.44
N ILE A 44 -7.57 11.41 2.04
CA ILE A 44 -7.42 10.93 0.66
C ILE A 44 -8.72 10.26 0.18
N ASP A 45 -9.29 9.36 0.97
CA ASP A 45 -10.54 8.68 0.63
C ASP A 45 -11.71 9.66 0.51
N THR A 46 -11.74 10.69 1.36
CA THR A 46 -12.72 11.78 1.25
C THR A 46 -12.54 12.58 -0.05
N ILE A 47 -11.31 12.94 -0.41
CA ILE A 47 -11.03 13.78 -1.59
C ILE A 47 -11.26 13.01 -2.89
N ARG A 48 -10.87 11.72 -2.96
CA ARG A 48 -11.08 10.91 -4.16
C ARG A 48 -12.55 10.49 -4.33
N GLY A 49 -13.32 10.44 -3.25
CA GLY A 49 -14.68 9.92 -3.26
C GLY A 49 -14.70 8.48 -3.77
N GLU A 50 -15.46 8.23 -4.84
CA GLU A 50 -15.55 6.92 -5.48
C GLU A 50 -14.49 6.68 -6.56
N ASP A 51 -13.68 7.70 -6.89
CA ASP A 51 -12.63 7.57 -7.90
C ASP A 51 -11.46 6.74 -7.38
N GLU A 52 -10.90 5.97 -8.30
CA GLU A 52 -9.62 5.30 -8.16
C GLU A 52 -8.48 6.32 -8.32
N MET A 53 -7.30 6.02 -7.77
CA MET A 53 -6.16 6.93 -7.85
C MET A 53 -4.88 6.16 -8.12
N ASN A 54 -4.00 6.71 -8.97
CA ASN A 54 -2.69 6.12 -9.19
C ASN A 54 -1.84 6.16 -7.90
N VAL A 55 -1.18 5.05 -7.61
CA VAL A 55 -0.17 4.95 -6.56
C VAL A 55 1.16 4.51 -7.15
N PHE A 56 2.21 5.17 -6.70
CA PHE A 56 3.60 4.89 -7.01
C PHE A 56 4.31 4.54 -5.72
N ILE A 57 5.04 3.44 -5.70
CA ILE A 57 5.69 2.93 -4.49
C ILE A 57 7.19 2.77 -4.76
N TYR A 58 8.00 3.25 -3.82
CA TYR A 58 9.46 3.13 -3.85
C TYR A 58 9.97 2.45 -2.59
N ALA A 59 11.14 1.82 -2.70
CA ALA A 59 11.81 1.18 -1.58
C ALA A 59 12.39 2.25 -0.63
N SER A 60 11.93 2.28 0.61
CA SER A 60 12.38 3.27 1.61
C SER A 60 13.66 2.87 2.34
N MET A 61 13.95 1.57 2.41
CA MET A 61 15.17 0.98 2.95
C MET A 61 15.74 0.03 1.90
N PRO A 62 16.40 0.56 0.84
CA PRO A 62 16.92 -0.28 -0.22
C PRO A 62 18.20 -1.01 0.24
N GLU A 63 18.19 -2.33 0.21
CA GLU A 63 19.35 -3.22 0.42
C GLU A 63 20.05 -3.52 -0.92
N GLU A 64 20.29 -2.47 -1.71
CA GLU A 64 21.00 -2.44 -3.01
C GLU A 64 20.24 -2.91 -4.27
N SER A 65 19.15 -3.69 -4.19
CA SER A 65 18.60 -4.35 -5.40
C SER A 65 17.64 -3.51 -6.27
N ILE A 66 16.90 -2.57 -5.67
CA ILE A 66 15.87 -1.76 -6.36
C ILE A 66 16.24 -0.26 -6.44
N GLY A 67 17.12 0.22 -5.55
CA GLY A 67 17.45 1.65 -5.41
C GLY A 67 16.29 2.52 -4.91
N ALA A 68 16.51 3.83 -4.79
CA ALA A 68 15.50 4.80 -4.34
C ALA A 68 14.61 5.30 -5.51
N MET A 69 14.12 4.38 -6.33
CA MET A 69 13.27 4.66 -7.48
C MET A 69 11.87 4.05 -7.29
N VAL A 70 10.88 4.64 -7.96
CA VAL A 70 9.56 4.02 -8.07
C VAL A 70 9.73 2.68 -8.79
N SER A 71 9.41 1.60 -8.09
CA SER A 71 9.57 0.22 -8.58
C SER A 71 8.24 -0.50 -8.73
N TRP A 72 7.18 0.12 -8.22
CA TRP A 72 5.81 -0.38 -8.27
C TRP A 72 4.88 0.76 -8.64
N GLN A 73 3.92 0.45 -9.51
CA GLN A 73 2.79 1.30 -9.85
C GLN A 73 1.52 0.48 -9.73
N GLY A 74 0.46 1.09 -9.22
CA GLY A 74 -0.84 0.44 -9.12
C GLY A 74 -1.98 1.44 -8.98
N VAL A 75 -3.14 0.90 -8.62
CA VAL A 75 -4.35 1.66 -8.35
C VAL A 75 -4.66 1.57 -6.85
N TYR A 76 -4.70 2.70 -6.18
CA TYR A 76 -5.16 2.82 -4.81
C TYR A 76 -6.68 2.80 -4.78
N VAL A 77 -7.22 1.81 -4.07
CA VAL A 77 -8.67 1.52 -4.00
C VAL A 77 -9.30 1.88 -2.65
N GLY A 78 -8.50 2.34 -1.68
CA GLY A 78 -8.96 2.80 -0.37
C GLY A 78 -8.13 2.29 0.81
N HIS A 79 -8.53 2.71 2.01
CA HIS A 79 -7.99 2.21 3.27
C HIS A 79 -9.05 1.47 4.10
N VAL A 80 -8.56 0.70 5.08
CA VAL A 80 -9.39 0.12 6.13
C VAL A 80 -8.75 0.37 7.48
N GLU A 81 -9.58 0.57 8.49
CA GLU A 81 -9.12 0.71 9.87
C GLU A 81 -8.53 -0.61 10.38
N ALA A 82 -7.42 -0.52 11.12
CA ALA A 82 -6.88 -1.68 11.80
C ALA A 82 -7.83 -2.15 12.93
N ARG A 83 -7.74 -3.42 13.29
CA ARG A 83 -8.35 -3.95 14.51
C ARG A 83 -7.69 -3.33 15.74
N ARG A 84 -8.30 -3.50 16.93
CA ARG A 84 -7.78 -2.96 18.21
C ARG A 84 -6.33 -3.36 18.52
N ASN A 85 -5.86 -4.49 18.00
CA ASN A 85 -4.49 -4.99 18.17
C ASN A 85 -3.54 -4.56 17.03
N GLY A 86 -3.93 -3.60 16.19
CA GLY A 86 -3.12 -3.11 15.06
C GLY A 86 -3.15 -4.00 13.81
N THR A 87 -3.85 -5.14 13.84
CA THR A 87 -3.88 -6.07 12.69
C THR A 87 -4.88 -5.67 11.62
N HIS A 88 -4.59 -6.00 10.36
CA HIS A 88 -5.50 -5.74 9.26
C HIS A 88 -6.81 -6.55 9.42
N PRO A 89 -8.01 -5.99 9.15
CA PRO A 89 -9.29 -6.68 9.34
C PRO A 89 -9.44 -7.98 8.54
N GLY A 90 -8.85 -8.05 7.35
CA GLY A 90 -8.78 -9.25 6.51
C GLY A 90 -7.70 -10.26 6.93
N GLY A 91 -7.06 -10.09 8.09
CA GLY A 91 -5.95 -10.92 8.55
C GLY A 91 -4.73 -10.82 7.63
N ALA A 92 -3.98 -11.91 7.53
CA ALA A 92 -2.79 -12.00 6.68
C ALA A 92 -3.11 -12.06 5.16
N LYS A 93 -4.38 -12.26 4.76
CA LYS A 93 -4.77 -12.52 3.37
C LYS A 93 -4.22 -11.50 2.37
N PHE A 94 -4.24 -10.21 2.72
CA PHE A 94 -3.81 -9.13 1.82
C PHE A 94 -2.49 -8.48 2.26
N ARG A 95 -1.78 -9.07 3.22
CA ARG A 95 -0.59 -8.46 3.84
C ARG A 95 0.67 -9.08 3.24
N PRO A 96 1.76 -8.31 3.04
CA PRO A 96 3.08 -8.88 2.85
C PRO A 96 3.37 -9.90 3.97
N THR A 97 3.97 -11.04 3.65
CA THR A 97 4.23 -12.10 4.65
C THR A 97 5.17 -11.61 5.76
N THR A 98 6.06 -10.69 5.42
CA THR A 98 7.05 -10.05 6.29
C THR A 98 6.47 -8.94 7.17
N ALA A 99 5.20 -8.58 6.96
CA ALA A 99 4.55 -7.47 7.68
C ALA A 99 4.36 -7.69 9.19
N TYR A 100 4.74 -8.86 9.70
CA TYR A 100 4.70 -9.23 11.12
C TYR A 100 6.08 -9.57 11.70
N GLU A 101 7.16 -9.44 10.91
CA GLU A 101 8.53 -9.80 11.31
C GLU A 101 9.28 -8.63 11.98
N THR A 102 8.55 -7.64 12.53
CA THR A 102 9.11 -6.43 13.16
C THR A 102 8.83 -6.35 14.65
#